data_AF-A0A371NVL5-F1
#
_entry.id   AF-A0A371NVL5-F1
#
_cell.length_a   1.000
_cell.length_b   1.000
_cell.length_c   1.000
_cell.angle_alpha   90.00
_cell.angle_beta   90.00
_cell.angle_gamma   90.00
#
_symmetry.space_group_name_H-M   'P 1'
#
loop_
_entity.id
_entity.type
_entity.pdbx_description
1 polymer ?
#
loop_
_entity_poly.entity_id
_entity_poly.type
_entity_poly.pdbx_seq_one_letter_code
_entity_poly.pdbx_strand_id
1 'polypeptide(L)'
;MGYDDYGVVDAAATLVSTLIGLIFAFGGYILYSLFYMKIFEKAGVQGKWRAWVPVYNYMIFLKLGDLSPWLVLYLVGAGILGAIIPILGWFIILPLVALAARVLGLLAAWRVGLKTQKEAVWVILYFFLDLVWLGIVAFDKSRWNASIAPAGWASNGFLADRTVWEGVPVQVAAAPQAPAYGAPQGYAPPAPGAPAPGAPVPPQGYAPPAAPAAGAPVPPAFSTPDVPAAPTTPPAPPTTPPAPPAPPVPPVPPVPPTDAAPEPAPQSDAPSIDFGAPAAEPQADAPDAPAAPEGDDNRPPA
;
A
#
# COMPACT_ATOMS: atom_id res chain seq x y z
N MET A 1 -34.78 3.71 -45.34
CA MET A 1 -34.21 3.29 -44.04
C MET A 1 -35.17 3.82 -42.99
N GLY A 2 -35.90 2.92 -42.34
CA GLY A 2 -36.98 3.27 -41.40
C GLY A 2 -36.43 3.67 -40.03
N TYR A 3 -37.25 4.36 -39.23
CA TYR A 3 -36.92 4.82 -37.87
C TYR A 3 -36.41 3.67 -36.97
N ASP A 4 -36.88 2.44 -37.20
CA ASP A 4 -36.47 1.24 -36.47
C ASP A 4 -35.00 0.84 -36.72
N ASP A 5 -34.49 1.10 -37.92
CA ASP A 5 -33.11 0.77 -38.31
C ASP A 5 -32.10 1.68 -37.58
N TYR A 6 -32.45 2.97 -37.41
CA TYR A 6 -31.68 3.92 -36.61
C TYR A 6 -31.67 3.54 -35.12
N GLY A 7 -32.82 3.13 -34.57
CA GLY A 7 -32.91 2.70 -33.18
C GLY A 7 -32.08 1.45 -32.87
N VAL A 8 -32.02 0.49 -33.79
CA VAL A 8 -31.20 -0.73 -33.64
C VAL A 8 -29.72 -0.42 -33.77
N VAL A 9 -29.31 0.42 -34.73
CA VAL A 9 -27.91 0.85 -34.89
C VAL A 9 -27.44 1.64 -33.66
N ASP A 10 -28.26 2.54 -33.12
CA ASP A 10 -27.94 3.32 -31.92
C ASP A 10 -27.84 2.44 -30.67
N ALA A 11 -28.75 1.48 -30.51
CA ALA A 11 -28.70 0.52 -29.41
C ALA A 11 -27.44 -0.38 -29.49
N ALA A 12 -27.12 -0.88 -30.68
CA ALA A 12 -25.92 -1.67 -30.91
C ALA A 12 -24.64 -0.85 -30.64
N ALA A 13 -24.57 0.39 -31.12
CA ALA A 13 -23.44 1.28 -30.89
C ALA A 13 -23.27 1.62 -29.40
N THR A 14 -24.38 1.86 -28.69
CA THR A 14 -24.37 2.13 -27.25
C THR A 14 -23.89 0.92 -26.45
N LEU A 15 -24.35 -0.29 -26.81
CA LEU A 15 -23.92 -1.52 -26.16
C LEU A 15 -22.43 -1.76 -26.38
N VAL A 16 -21.95 -1.68 -27.62
CA VAL A 16 -20.52 -1.84 -27.95
C VAL A 16 -19.67 -0.82 -27.21
N SER A 17 -20.07 0.45 -27.20
CA SER A 17 -19.36 1.52 -26.49
C SER A 17 -19.32 1.26 -24.98
N THR A 18 -20.43 0.77 -24.41
CA THR A 18 -20.51 0.39 -22.99
C THR A 18 -19.58 -0.77 -22.67
N LEU A 19 -19.56 -1.81 -23.49
CA LEU A 19 -18.67 -2.97 -23.31
C LEU A 19 -17.20 -2.56 -23.40
N ILE A 20 -16.83 -1.75 -24.39
CA ILE A 20 -15.47 -1.19 -24.51
C ILE A 20 -15.13 -0.34 -23.29
N GLY A 21 -16.05 0.53 -22.85
CA GLY A 21 -15.88 1.35 -21.65
C GLY A 21 -15.66 0.51 -20.39
N LEU A 22 -16.40 -0.58 -20.23
CA LEU A 22 -16.21 -1.52 -19.12
C LEU A 22 -14.84 -2.19 -19.18
N ILE A 23 -14.37 -2.63 -20.35
CA ILE A 23 -13.03 -3.21 -20.52
C ILE A 23 -11.95 -2.21 -20.08
N PHE A 24 -12.04 -0.95 -20.51
CA PHE A 24 -11.10 0.09 -20.08
C PHE A 24 -11.22 0.40 -18.58
N ALA A 25 -12.43 0.42 -18.02
CA ALA A 25 -12.63 0.64 -16.59
C ALA A 25 -12.00 -0.47 -15.74
N PHE A 26 -12.26 -1.73 -16.08
CA PHE A 26 -11.67 -2.89 -15.39
C PHE A 26 -10.16 -2.97 -15.62
N GLY A 27 -9.69 -2.77 -16.85
CA GLY A 27 -8.26 -2.74 -17.17
C GLY A 27 -7.53 -1.62 -16.43
N GLY A 28 -8.12 -0.43 -16.38
CA GLY A 28 -7.63 0.71 -15.61
C GLY A 28 -7.57 0.41 -14.11
N TYR A 29 -8.62 -0.17 -13.53
CA TYR A 29 -8.66 -0.57 -12.13
C TYR A 29 -7.57 -1.61 -11.78
N ILE A 30 -7.41 -2.65 -12.60
CA ILE A 30 -6.36 -3.66 -12.43
C ILE A 30 -4.98 -2.98 -12.49
N LEU A 31 -4.75 -2.13 -13.49
CA LEU A 31 -3.47 -1.45 -13.66
C LEU A 31 -3.15 -0.51 -12.48
N TYR A 32 -4.13 0.28 -12.03
CA TYR A 32 -4.02 1.12 -10.84
C TYR A 32 -3.65 0.28 -9.61
N SER A 33 -4.38 -0.81 -9.38
CA SER A 33 -4.15 -1.73 -8.25
C SER A 33 -2.75 -2.34 -8.28
N LEU A 34 -2.25 -2.72 -9.45
CA LEU A 34 -0.89 -3.24 -9.62
C LEU A 34 0.18 -2.18 -9.33
N PHE A 35 -0.02 -0.93 -9.75
CA PHE A 35 0.90 0.16 -9.43
C PHE A 35 0.91 0.45 -7.93
N TYR A 36 -0.26 0.51 -7.29
CA TYR A 36 -0.35 0.65 -5.84
C TYR A 36 0.34 -0.47 -5.09
N MET A 37 0.18 -1.72 -5.54
CA MET A 37 0.85 -2.87 -4.95
C MET A 37 2.37 -2.67 -4.92
N LYS A 38 2.95 -2.16 -6.00
CA LYS A 38 4.40 -1.87 -6.07
C LYS A 38 4.83 -0.71 -5.20
N ILE A 39 4.05 0.36 -5.15
CA ILE A 39 4.34 1.50 -4.27
C ILE A 39 4.25 1.08 -2.79
N PHE A 40 3.25 0.26 -2.45
CA PHE A 40 3.03 -0.26 -1.10
C PHE A 40 4.13 -1.23 -0.66
N GLU A 41 4.52 -2.16 -1.54
CA GLU A 41 5.68 -3.03 -1.32
C GLU A 41 6.95 -2.21 -1.04
N LYS A 42 7.21 -1.18 -1.85
CA LYS A 42 8.36 -0.28 -1.66
C LYS A 42 8.30 0.48 -0.35
N ALA A 43 7.12 0.93 0.06
CA ALA A 43 6.91 1.63 1.31
C ALA A 43 6.93 0.72 2.54
N GLY A 44 7.02 -0.61 2.37
CA GLY A 44 7.02 -1.60 3.46
C GLY A 44 5.62 -1.97 3.97
N VAL A 45 4.56 -1.68 3.21
CA VAL A 45 3.18 -2.07 3.56
C VAL A 45 3.01 -3.59 3.38
N GLN A 46 2.52 -4.24 4.43
CA GLN A 46 2.25 -5.67 4.47
C GLN A 46 0.89 -6.00 3.85
N GLY A 47 0.85 -7.06 3.05
CA GLY A 47 -0.37 -7.56 2.43
C GLY A 47 -0.73 -6.83 1.14
N LYS A 48 -0.48 -7.49 0.00
CA LYS A 48 -0.74 -6.94 -1.34
C LYS A 48 -2.22 -6.71 -1.62
N TRP A 49 -3.11 -7.47 -0.97
CA TRP A 49 -4.56 -7.35 -1.10
C TRP A 49 -5.06 -5.93 -0.81
N ARG A 50 -4.33 -5.18 0.04
CA ARG A 50 -4.66 -3.81 0.42
C ARG A 50 -4.67 -2.84 -0.76
N ALA A 51 -3.91 -3.13 -1.81
CA ALA A 51 -3.88 -2.34 -3.04
C ALA A 51 -5.12 -2.54 -3.93
N TRP A 52 -5.84 -3.66 -3.76
CA TRP A 52 -7.00 -4.01 -4.56
C TRP A 52 -8.30 -3.43 -4.01
N VAL A 53 -8.37 -3.13 -2.72
CA VAL A 53 -9.59 -2.57 -2.13
C VAL A 53 -9.67 -1.06 -2.40
N PRO A 54 -10.63 -0.54 -3.22
CA PRO A 54 -10.57 0.83 -3.76
C PRO A 54 -10.60 1.96 -2.73
N VAL A 55 -11.35 1.81 -1.64
CA VAL A 55 -11.35 2.83 -0.58
C VAL A 55 -10.06 2.73 0.23
N TYR A 56 -9.68 1.50 0.57
CA TYR A 56 -8.57 1.23 1.48
C TYR A 56 -7.19 1.52 0.86
N ASN A 57 -7.01 1.27 -0.44
CA ASN A 57 -5.77 1.61 -1.14
C ASN A 57 -5.52 3.12 -1.11
N TYR A 58 -6.56 3.93 -1.33
CA TYR A 58 -6.44 5.39 -1.31
C TYR A 58 -6.20 5.90 0.12
N MET A 59 -6.81 5.28 1.13
CA MET A 59 -6.51 5.57 2.53
C MET A 59 -5.03 5.34 2.87
N ILE A 60 -4.45 4.23 2.41
CA ILE A 60 -3.00 3.95 2.59
C ILE A 60 -2.16 4.97 1.82
N PHE A 61 -2.55 5.32 0.59
CA PHE A 61 -1.84 6.32 -0.19
C PHE A 61 -1.77 7.69 0.51
N LEU A 62 -2.90 8.15 1.07
CA LEU A 62 -2.93 9.37 1.89
C LEU A 62 -2.02 9.24 3.11
N LYS A 63 -2.06 8.10 3.79
CA LYS A 63 -1.21 7.80 4.95
C LYS A 63 0.28 7.92 4.62
N LEU A 64 0.70 7.29 3.53
CA LEU A 64 2.06 7.36 3.01
C LEU A 64 2.43 8.79 2.58
N GLY A 65 1.44 9.59 2.21
CA GLY A 65 1.54 11.02 1.91
C GLY A 65 1.48 11.96 3.12
N ASP A 66 1.62 11.47 4.35
CA ASP A 66 1.51 12.25 5.59
C ASP A 66 0.14 12.93 5.80
N LEU A 67 -0.92 12.32 5.26
CA LEU A 67 -2.31 12.76 5.40
C LEU A 67 -3.15 11.72 6.17
N SER A 68 -4.16 12.20 6.89
CA SER A 68 -5.11 11.35 7.60
C SER A 68 -5.82 10.39 6.63
N PRO A 69 -5.76 9.06 6.86
CA PRO A 69 -6.44 8.08 6.02
C PRO A 69 -7.96 8.28 5.97
N TRP A 70 -8.53 8.80 7.05
CA TRP A 70 -9.98 8.98 7.20
C TRP A 70 -10.58 10.06 6.28
N LEU A 71 -9.74 10.93 5.70
CA LEU A 71 -10.19 11.94 4.74
C LEU A 71 -10.89 11.32 3.53
N VAL A 72 -10.50 10.10 3.14
CA VAL A 72 -11.19 9.36 2.07
C VAL A 72 -12.65 9.08 2.43
N LEU A 73 -12.95 8.76 3.69
CA LEU A 73 -14.32 8.50 4.11
C LEU A 73 -15.18 9.77 4.11
N TYR A 74 -14.59 10.93 4.44
CA TYR A 74 -15.29 12.20 4.29
C TYR A 74 -15.59 12.51 2.82
N LEU A 75 -14.65 12.23 1.91
CA LEU A 75 -14.88 12.38 0.47
C LEU A 75 -15.98 11.44 -0.03
N VAL A 76 -15.95 10.18 0.36
CA VAL A 76 -16.97 9.18 -0.03
C VAL A 76 -18.34 9.57 0.54
N GLY A 77 -18.40 9.89 1.84
CA GLY A 77 -19.64 10.32 2.49
C GLY A 77 -20.22 11.59 1.89
N ALA A 78 -19.38 12.60 1.63
CA ALA A 78 -19.80 13.84 0.96
C ALA A 78 -20.21 13.59 -0.50
N GLY A 79 -19.56 12.66 -1.20
CA GLY A 79 -19.93 12.24 -2.54
C GLY A 79 -21.31 11.58 -2.58
N ILE A 80 -21.59 10.65 -1.65
CA ILE A 80 -22.90 10.02 -1.50
C ILE A 80 -23.97 11.06 -1.18
N LEU A 81 -23.71 11.94 -0.21
CA LEU A 81 -24.64 13.01 0.16
C LEU A 81 -24.89 13.97 -1.01
N GLY A 82 -23.84 14.33 -1.76
CA GLY A 82 -23.93 15.16 -2.96
C GLY A 82 -24.71 14.48 -4.09
N ALA A 83 -24.67 13.15 -4.21
CA ALA A 83 -25.46 12.44 -5.22
C ALA A 83 -26.96 12.44 -4.90
N ILE A 84 -27.33 12.41 -3.61
CA ILE A 84 -28.73 12.35 -3.16
C ILE A 84 -29.41 13.72 -3.23
N ILE A 85 -28.69 14.81 -2.98
CA ILE A 85 -29.26 16.16 -2.96
C ILE A 85 -29.35 16.69 -4.41
N PRO A 86 -30.54 16.83 -5.01
CA PRO A 86 -30.66 17.35 -6.37
C PRO A 86 -30.24 18.81 -6.45
N ILE A 87 -29.75 19.22 -7.63
CA ILE A 87 -29.28 20.59 -7.95
C ILE A 87 -28.07 21.02 -7.10
N LEU A 88 -28.24 21.27 -5.80
CA LEU A 88 -27.13 21.67 -4.91
C LEU A 88 -26.02 20.63 -4.88
N GLY A 89 -26.39 19.34 -4.81
CA GLY A 89 -25.43 18.26 -4.80
C GLY A 89 -24.62 18.20 -6.09
N TRP A 90 -25.29 18.28 -7.24
CA TRP A 90 -24.69 18.13 -8.56
C TRP A 90 -23.83 19.34 -8.98
N PHE A 91 -24.26 20.55 -8.64
CA PHE A 91 -23.60 21.78 -9.10
C PHE A 91 -22.67 22.41 -8.06
N ILE A 92 -22.75 22.02 -6.78
CA ILE A 92 -21.90 22.59 -5.72
C ILE A 92 -21.13 21.50 -4.97
N ILE A 93 -21.83 20.53 -4.38
CA ILE A 93 -21.18 19.56 -3.47
C ILE A 93 -20.23 18.63 -4.25
N LEU A 94 -20.70 17.98 -5.32
CA LEU A 94 -19.89 17.06 -6.12
C LEU A 94 -18.67 17.74 -6.75
N PRO A 95 -18.75 18.94 -7.35
CA PRO A 95 -17.57 19.66 -7.81
C PRO A 95 -16.57 19.98 -6.70
N LEU A 96 -17.05 20.38 -5.51
CA LEU A 96 -16.18 20.65 -4.35
C LEU A 96 -15.51 19.36 -3.84
N VAL A 97 -16.24 18.24 -3.80
CA VAL A 97 -15.70 16.94 -3.42
C VAL A 97 -14.64 16.48 -4.43
N ALA A 98 -14.89 16.63 -5.72
CA ALA A 98 -13.93 16.31 -6.78
C ALA A 98 -12.66 17.17 -6.65
N LEU A 99 -12.81 18.47 -6.41
CA LEU A 99 -11.69 19.38 -6.17
C LEU A 99 -10.90 18.99 -4.92
N ALA A 100 -11.58 18.72 -3.80
CA ALA A 100 -10.96 18.28 -2.56
C ALA A 100 -10.20 16.95 -2.75
N ALA A 101 -10.81 15.97 -3.42
CA ALA A 101 -10.17 14.70 -3.75
C ALA A 101 -8.90 14.92 -4.59
N ARG A 102 -8.97 15.84 -5.57
CA ARG A 102 -7.83 16.19 -6.42
C ARG A 102 -6.69 16.81 -5.63
N VAL A 103 -6.99 17.79 -4.76
CA VAL A 103 -5.99 18.46 -3.91
C VAL A 103 -5.34 17.46 -2.94
N LEU A 104 -6.13 16.62 -2.28
CA LEU A 104 -5.61 15.59 -1.38
C LEU A 104 -4.71 14.59 -2.12
N GLY A 105 -5.11 14.18 -3.33
CA GLY A 105 -4.29 13.33 -4.18
C GLY A 105 -2.96 14.00 -4.56
N LEU A 106 -2.96 15.30 -4.88
CA LEU A 106 -1.74 16.05 -5.21
C LEU A 106 -0.81 16.18 -3.99
N LEU A 107 -1.36 16.48 -2.82
CA LEU A 107 -0.59 16.56 -1.57
C LEU A 107 0.02 15.19 -1.23
N ALA A 108 -0.75 14.11 -1.36
CA ALA A 108 -0.24 12.76 -1.15
C ALA A 108 0.85 12.39 -2.17
N ALA A 109 0.60 12.62 -3.46
CA ALA A 109 1.55 12.34 -4.53
C ALA A 109 2.85 13.15 -4.38
N TRP A 110 2.77 14.40 -3.94
CA TRP A 110 3.95 15.20 -3.63
C TRP A 110 4.83 14.53 -2.58
N ARG A 111 4.22 14.13 -1.46
CA ARG A 111 4.95 13.53 -0.34
C ARG A 111 5.47 12.14 -0.68
N VAL A 112 4.67 11.31 -1.34
CA VAL A 112 5.09 10.00 -1.85
C VAL A 112 6.21 10.15 -2.89
N GLY A 113 6.13 11.17 -3.75
CA GLY A 113 7.18 11.54 -4.70
C GLY A 113 8.50 11.84 -4.00
N LEU A 114 8.50 12.73 -2.99
CA LEU A 114 9.71 13.03 -2.20
C LEU A 114 10.30 11.78 -1.53
N LYS A 115 9.44 10.91 -0.98
CA LYS A 115 9.85 9.65 -0.35
C LYS A 115 10.38 8.63 -1.36
N THR A 116 10.01 8.73 -2.63
CA THR A 116 10.57 7.95 -3.74
C THR A 116 11.67 8.70 -4.49
N GLN A 117 12.29 9.69 -3.84
CA GLN A 117 13.42 10.48 -4.36
C GLN A 117 13.08 11.25 -5.65
N LYS A 118 11.83 11.65 -5.82
CA LYS A 118 11.38 12.54 -6.91
C LYS A 118 11.30 13.97 -6.40
N GLU A 119 11.60 14.92 -7.28
CA GLU A 119 11.47 16.34 -6.98
C GLU A 119 10.00 16.78 -7.00
N ALA A 120 9.69 17.88 -6.32
CA ALA A 120 8.33 18.42 -6.21
C ALA A 120 7.68 18.70 -7.58
N VAL A 121 8.48 19.04 -8.60
CA VAL A 121 7.99 19.30 -9.97
C VAL A 121 7.26 18.09 -10.58
N TRP A 122 7.57 16.87 -10.14
CA TRP A 122 6.90 15.65 -10.63
C TRP A 122 5.42 15.59 -10.30
N VAL A 123 4.93 16.39 -9.35
CA VAL A 123 3.50 16.51 -9.04
C VAL A 123 2.72 17.06 -10.23
N ILE A 124 3.35 17.84 -11.10
CA ILE A 124 2.72 18.33 -12.34
C ILE A 124 2.36 17.15 -13.25
N LEU A 125 3.23 16.14 -13.34
CA LEU A 125 2.92 14.93 -14.10
C LEU A 125 1.75 14.19 -13.46
N TYR A 126 1.72 14.05 -12.13
CA TYR A 126 0.55 13.49 -11.44
C TYR A 126 -0.73 14.29 -11.70
N PHE A 127 -0.64 15.61 -11.87
CA PHE A 127 -1.79 16.47 -12.17
C PHE A 127 -2.45 16.13 -13.51
N PHE A 128 -1.66 15.95 -14.57
CA PHE A 128 -2.18 15.69 -15.91
C PHE A 128 -2.34 14.20 -16.23
N LEU A 129 -1.37 13.37 -15.81
CA LEU A 129 -1.28 11.95 -16.11
C LEU A 129 -0.93 11.17 -14.83
N ASP A 130 -1.90 11.05 -13.93
CA ASP A 130 -1.77 10.35 -12.64
C ASP A 130 -1.36 8.88 -12.82
N LEU A 131 -1.94 8.19 -13.79
CA LEU A 131 -1.65 6.79 -14.08
C LEU A 131 -0.19 6.58 -14.52
N VAL A 132 0.35 7.48 -15.36
CA VAL A 132 1.75 7.42 -15.81
C VAL A 132 2.69 7.71 -14.65
N TRP A 133 2.36 8.70 -13.82
CA TRP A 133 3.13 9.00 -12.61
C TRP A 133 3.20 7.79 -11.67
N LEU A 134 2.07 7.11 -11.43
CA LEU A 134 2.01 5.91 -10.60
C LEU A 134 2.87 4.79 -11.19
N GLY A 135 2.81 4.57 -12.51
CA GLY A 135 3.64 3.57 -13.19
C GLY A 135 5.15 3.84 -13.01
N ILE A 136 5.57 5.10 -13.17
CA ILE A 136 6.97 5.50 -12.96
C ILE A 136 7.38 5.24 -11.51
N VAL A 137 6.65 5.77 -10.54
CA VAL A 137 6.99 5.60 -9.11
C VAL A 137 6.94 4.13 -8.67
N ALA A 138 6.01 3.34 -9.23
CA ALA A 138 5.88 1.91 -8.99
C ALA A 138 7.11 1.13 -9.45
N PHE A 139 7.60 1.33 -10.68
CA PHE A 139 8.63 0.48 -11.29
C PHE A 139 10.03 1.08 -11.34
N ASP A 140 10.18 2.38 -11.06
CA ASP A 140 11.48 3.02 -11.03
C ASP A 140 12.42 2.38 -9.97
N LYS A 141 13.74 2.51 -10.15
CA LYS A 141 14.71 1.90 -9.23
C LYS A 141 14.87 2.65 -7.90
N SER A 142 14.26 3.83 -7.75
CA SER A 142 14.37 4.62 -6.52
C SER A 142 13.87 3.86 -5.30
N ARG A 143 14.57 4.08 -4.18
CA ARG A 143 14.25 3.46 -2.90
C ARG A 143 13.33 4.36 -2.10
N TRP A 144 12.53 3.73 -1.25
CA TRP A 144 11.72 4.46 -0.28
C TRP A 144 12.63 5.08 0.78
N ASN A 145 12.53 6.38 0.96
CA ASN A 145 13.22 7.15 1.98
C ASN A 145 12.20 7.60 3.05
N ALA A 146 12.17 6.88 4.17
CA ALA A 146 11.29 7.20 5.30
C ALA A 146 11.80 8.42 6.12
N SER A 147 13.04 8.84 5.91
CA SER A 147 13.68 9.92 6.67
C SER A 147 13.33 11.32 6.15
N ILE A 148 12.46 11.44 5.15
CA ILE A 148 11.98 12.73 4.66
C ILE A 148 11.22 13.44 5.78
N ALA A 149 11.66 14.64 6.14
CA ALA A 149 11.04 15.45 7.18
C ALA A 149 9.52 15.55 6.95
N PRO A 150 8.69 15.38 7.98
CA PRO A 150 7.23 15.39 7.87
C PRO A 150 6.72 16.65 7.18
N ALA A 151 5.57 16.52 6.52
CA ALA A 151 4.93 17.67 5.90
C ALA A 151 4.55 18.72 6.96
N GLY A 152 4.56 20.01 6.59
CA GLY A 152 4.16 21.09 7.51
C GLY A 152 2.72 20.98 8.02
N TRP A 153 1.85 20.26 7.32
CA TRP A 153 0.48 19.97 7.77
C TRP A 153 0.35 18.71 8.62
N ALA A 154 1.40 17.91 8.77
CA ALA A 154 1.37 16.72 9.62
C ALA A 154 1.23 17.06 11.12
N SER A 155 1.34 18.34 11.49
CA SER A 155 1.00 18.86 12.82
C SER A 155 -0.44 19.38 12.93
N ASN A 156 -1.13 19.63 11.82
CA ASN A 156 -2.51 20.14 11.80
C ASN A 156 -3.51 19.04 12.15
N GLY A 157 -4.28 19.20 13.22
CA GLY A 157 -5.16 18.14 13.74
C GLY A 157 -6.13 17.51 12.72
N PHE A 158 -6.60 18.26 11.73
CA PHE A 158 -7.53 17.74 10.70
C PHE A 158 -6.83 16.93 9.60
N LEU A 159 -5.68 17.40 9.10
CA LEU A 159 -4.96 16.75 8.01
C LEU A 159 -3.95 15.70 8.50
N ALA A 160 -3.51 15.81 9.75
CA ALA A 160 -2.52 14.93 10.34
C ALA A 160 -3.06 13.51 10.53
N ASP A 161 -2.23 12.53 10.19
CA ASP A 161 -2.42 11.16 10.62
C ASP A 161 -1.88 10.96 12.04
N ARG A 162 -2.72 10.42 12.93
CA ARG A 162 -2.37 10.07 14.31
C ARG A 162 -2.62 8.60 14.63
N THR A 163 -2.94 7.81 13.60
CA THR A 163 -3.32 6.43 13.77
C THR A 163 -2.16 5.51 13.43
N VAL A 164 -2.02 4.41 14.15
CA VAL A 164 -1.12 3.32 13.75
C VAL A 164 -1.98 2.24 13.12
N TRP A 165 -1.62 1.82 11.91
CA TRP A 165 -2.33 0.76 11.20
C TRP A 165 -1.41 -0.43 11.13
N GLU A 166 -1.89 -1.59 11.57
CA GLU A 166 -1.14 -2.83 11.47
C GLU A 166 -0.69 -3.06 10.03
N GLY A 167 0.58 -3.41 9.84
CA GLY A 167 1.16 -3.66 8.53
C GLY A 167 1.34 -2.41 7.64
N VAL A 168 1.08 -1.19 8.11
CA VAL A 168 1.44 0.04 7.39
C VAL A 168 2.51 0.79 8.17
N PRO A 169 3.70 1.03 7.59
CA PRO A 169 4.78 1.70 8.31
C PRO A 169 4.39 3.11 8.75
N VAL A 170 4.73 3.41 10.01
CA VAL A 170 4.58 4.74 10.61
C VAL A 170 5.56 5.67 9.91
N GLN A 171 5.04 6.75 9.35
CA GLN A 171 5.87 7.81 8.78
C GLN A 171 6.45 8.63 9.93
N VAL A 172 7.63 9.22 9.78
CA VAL A 172 8.21 10.12 10.79
C VAL A 172 7.22 11.27 10.98
N ALA A 173 6.44 11.22 12.07
CA ALA A 173 5.45 12.24 12.38
C ALA A 173 6.18 13.51 12.84
N ALA A 174 5.64 14.68 12.50
CA ALA A 174 6.09 15.91 13.13
C ALA A 174 5.82 15.74 14.63
N ALA A 175 6.83 15.99 15.48
CA ALA A 175 6.62 16.02 16.92
C ALA A 175 5.40 16.92 17.21
N PRO A 176 4.46 16.52 18.08
CA PRO A 176 3.35 17.37 18.45
C PRO A 176 3.89 18.73 18.85
N GLN A 177 3.51 19.79 18.13
CA GLN A 177 3.69 21.14 18.65
C GLN A 177 2.92 21.16 19.96
N ALA A 178 3.64 21.25 21.09
CA ALA A 178 3.01 21.38 22.39
C ALA A 178 2.00 22.54 22.31
N PRO A 179 0.80 22.41 22.93
CA PRO A 179 -0.15 23.51 22.95
C PRO A 179 0.55 24.78 23.43
N ALA A 180 0.65 25.78 22.56
CA ALA A 180 1.19 27.09 22.90
C ALA A 180 0.17 27.86 23.75
N TYR A 181 -0.20 27.31 24.92
CA TYR A 181 -0.82 28.06 25.97
C TYR A 181 0.29 28.55 26.90
N GLY A 182 0.73 29.79 26.65
CA GLY A 182 1.63 30.54 27.54
C GLY A 182 3.10 30.53 27.14
N ALA A 183 3.45 31.05 25.96
CA ALA A 183 4.81 31.53 25.71
C ALA A 183 4.78 33.08 25.73
N PRO A 184 5.41 33.75 26.71
CA PRO A 184 5.57 35.20 26.63
C PRO A 184 6.48 35.52 25.44
N GLN A 185 6.04 36.45 24.59
CA GLN A 185 6.88 37.09 23.57
C GLN A 185 8.06 37.75 24.29
N GLY A 186 9.25 37.14 24.18
CA GLY A 186 10.46 37.64 24.80
C GLY A 186 11.68 37.24 23.98
N TYR A 187 12.29 38.25 23.36
CA TYR A 187 13.63 38.30 22.79
C TYR A 187 14.44 37.00 22.75
N ALA A 188 14.72 36.53 21.53
CA ALA A 188 15.83 35.60 21.30
C ALA A 188 17.15 36.31 21.67
N PRO A 189 17.99 35.72 22.55
CA PRO A 189 19.32 36.27 22.83
C PRO A 189 20.21 36.15 21.59
N PRO A 190 20.94 37.20 21.19
CA PRO A 190 21.84 37.14 20.05
C PRO A 190 23.04 36.23 20.35
N ALA A 191 23.44 35.45 19.34
CA ALA A 191 24.62 34.59 19.38
C ALA A 191 25.90 35.43 19.58
N PRO A 192 26.86 35.01 20.43
CA PRO A 192 28.12 35.72 20.59
C PRO A 192 28.99 35.54 19.34
N GLY A 193 29.34 36.63 18.65
CA GLY A 193 30.54 36.64 17.78
C GLY A 193 30.43 37.12 16.33
N ALA A 194 29.37 37.81 15.90
CA ALA A 194 29.33 38.40 14.55
C ALA A 194 28.99 39.91 14.60
N PRO A 195 29.82 40.81 14.04
CA PRO A 195 29.50 42.24 13.98
C PRO A 195 28.39 42.50 12.94
N ALA A 196 27.29 43.15 13.36
CA ALA A 196 26.24 43.63 12.47
C ALA A 196 26.66 44.99 11.84
N PRO A 197 26.53 45.18 10.51
CA PRO A 197 26.82 46.46 9.88
C PRO A 197 25.71 47.49 10.15
N GLY A 198 26.07 48.65 10.70
CA GLY A 198 25.22 49.85 10.60
C GLY A 198 24.53 50.39 11.86
N ALA A 199 25.16 50.32 13.04
CA ALA A 199 24.66 51.02 14.23
C ALA A 199 25.53 52.26 14.60
N PRO A 200 24.94 53.44 14.88
CA PRO A 200 25.67 54.64 15.29
C PRO A 200 26.38 54.48 16.64
N VAL A 201 27.59 55.02 16.76
CA VAL A 201 28.42 54.99 17.97
C VAL A 201 27.90 56.02 19.00
N PRO A 202 27.49 55.63 20.22
CA PRO A 202 27.20 56.57 21.29
C PRO A 202 28.49 57.01 22.02
N PRO A 203 28.55 58.26 22.54
CA PRO A 203 29.77 58.86 23.09
C PRO A 203 30.24 58.23 24.41
N GLN A 204 31.57 58.17 24.57
CA GLN A 204 32.27 57.67 25.76
C GLN A 204 31.91 58.49 27.01
N GLY A 205 31.44 57.84 28.08
CA GLY A 205 31.34 58.50 29.39
C GLY A 205 30.28 58.03 30.38
N TYR A 206 29.48 57.00 30.09
CA TYR A 206 28.49 56.49 31.06
C TYR A 206 28.72 55.01 31.38
N ALA A 207 29.15 54.73 32.61
CA ALA A 207 29.14 53.41 33.22
C ALA A 207 27.82 53.22 33.99
N PRO A 208 26.93 52.30 33.60
CA PRO A 208 25.76 51.95 34.40
C PRO A 208 26.19 51.14 35.65
N PRO A 209 25.50 51.31 36.79
CA PRO A 209 25.89 50.71 38.08
C PRO A 209 25.75 49.19 38.10
N ALA A 210 26.66 48.52 38.82
CA ALA A 210 26.69 47.07 38.98
C ALA A 210 25.45 46.56 39.74
N ALA A 211 24.71 45.63 39.13
CA ALA A 211 23.61 44.92 39.79
C ALA A 211 24.14 43.75 40.65
N PRO A 212 23.46 43.39 41.76
CA PRO A 212 23.98 42.46 42.77
C PRO A 212 24.05 41.01 42.27
N ALA A 213 25.08 40.28 42.72
CA ALA A 213 25.25 38.85 42.46
C ALA A 213 24.15 38.03 43.17
N ALA A 214 23.14 37.59 42.41
CA ALA A 214 22.19 36.57 42.83
C ALA A 214 22.67 35.20 42.30
N GLY A 215 22.88 34.26 43.22
CA GLY A 215 23.43 32.93 42.92
C GLY A 215 22.59 32.14 41.93
N ALA A 216 23.29 31.47 41.00
CA ALA A 216 22.66 30.51 40.10
C ALA A 216 22.15 29.29 40.91
N PRO A 217 20.91 28.82 40.68
CA PRO A 217 20.47 27.52 41.17
C PRO A 217 21.30 26.42 40.50
N VAL A 218 21.90 25.54 41.31
CA VAL A 218 22.55 24.32 40.83
C VAL A 218 21.44 23.38 40.32
N PRO A 219 21.44 22.97 39.04
CA PRO A 219 20.46 21.99 38.55
C PRO A 219 20.70 20.63 39.24
N PRO A 220 19.64 19.88 39.60
CA PRO A 220 19.80 18.55 40.17
C PRO A 220 20.47 17.62 39.16
N ALA A 221 21.44 16.83 39.65
CA ALA A 221 22.10 15.80 38.87
C ALA A 221 21.07 14.72 38.49
N PHE A 222 20.80 14.58 37.20
CA PHE A 222 20.06 13.44 36.68
C PHE A 222 20.98 12.23 36.67
N SER A 223 20.65 11.24 37.49
CA SER A 223 21.18 9.88 37.40
C SER A 223 20.82 9.32 36.02
N THR A 224 21.83 8.93 35.23
CA THR A 224 21.61 8.15 34.02
C THR A 224 20.97 6.81 34.38
N PRO A 225 19.90 6.37 33.71
CA PRO A 225 19.44 4.98 33.82
C PRO A 225 20.54 4.02 33.36
N ASP A 226 20.76 2.96 34.14
CA ASP A 226 21.66 1.86 33.80
C ASP A 226 21.35 1.33 32.39
N VAL A 227 22.33 1.46 31.49
CA VAL A 227 22.32 0.78 30.19
C VAL A 227 22.82 -0.64 30.45
N PRO A 228 22.03 -1.70 30.20
CA PRO A 228 22.53 -3.06 30.26
C PRO A 228 23.67 -3.22 29.24
N ALA A 229 24.81 -3.72 29.70
CA ALA A 229 25.97 -3.98 28.86
C ALA A 229 25.60 -4.86 27.65
N ALA A 230 26.12 -4.49 26.48
CA ALA A 230 25.94 -5.26 25.26
C ALA A 230 26.54 -6.68 25.41
N PRO A 231 25.83 -7.76 25.03
CA PRO A 231 26.39 -9.10 25.02
C PRO A 231 27.52 -9.21 23.98
N THR A 232 28.68 -9.70 24.40
CA THR A 232 29.92 -9.83 23.60
C THR A 232 30.02 -11.15 22.81
N THR A 233 28.91 -11.84 22.57
CA THR A 233 28.89 -13.10 21.80
C THR A 233 28.27 -12.90 20.42
N PRO A 234 28.97 -13.25 19.31
CA PRO A 234 28.39 -13.28 17.97
C PRO A 234 27.14 -14.17 17.93
N PRO A 235 26.06 -13.78 17.23
CA PRO A 235 24.91 -14.64 17.05
C PRO A 235 25.29 -15.91 16.28
N ALA A 236 24.86 -17.08 16.78
CA ALA A 236 24.93 -18.32 16.03
C ALA A 236 24.17 -18.19 14.69
N PRO A 237 24.63 -18.85 13.61
CA PRO A 237 23.92 -18.85 12.34
C PRO A 237 22.49 -19.37 12.52
N PRO A 238 21.51 -18.85 11.77
CA PRO A 238 20.11 -19.25 11.91
C PRO A 238 19.98 -20.75 11.64
N THR A 239 19.44 -21.47 12.62
CA THR A 239 18.99 -22.85 12.44
C THR A 239 17.83 -22.85 11.45
N THR A 240 17.85 -23.82 10.54
CA THR A 240 16.83 -24.03 9.53
C THR A 240 15.47 -24.19 10.21
N PRO A 241 14.41 -23.49 9.77
CA PRO A 241 13.07 -23.69 10.31
C PRO A 241 12.65 -25.17 10.20
N PRO A 242 12.01 -25.76 11.24
CA PRO A 242 11.44 -27.09 11.14
C PRO A 242 10.46 -27.18 9.96
N ALA A 243 10.50 -28.29 9.24
CA ALA A 243 9.57 -28.55 8.15
C ALA A 243 8.11 -28.46 8.66
N PRO A 244 7.17 -27.92 7.85
CA PRO A 244 5.77 -27.87 8.21
C PRO A 244 5.22 -29.27 8.53
N PRO A 245 4.33 -29.42 9.53
CA PRO A 245 3.63 -30.68 9.75
C PRO A 245 2.90 -31.13 8.49
N ALA A 246 2.98 -32.43 8.19
CA ALA A 246 2.24 -33.02 7.08
C ALA A 246 0.73 -32.74 7.22
N PRO A 247 0.01 -32.48 6.13
CA PRO A 247 -1.43 -32.24 6.19
C PRO A 247 -2.16 -33.46 6.77
N PRO A 248 -3.23 -33.24 7.56
CA PRO A 248 -4.00 -34.34 8.14
C PRO A 248 -4.62 -35.21 7.04
N VAL A 249 -4.49 -36.52 7.23
CA VAL A 249 -5.09 -37.54 6.35
C VAL A 249 -6.61 -37.36 6.37
N PRO A 250 -7.29 -37.26 5.21
CA PRO A 250 -8.74 -37.15 5.17
C PRO A 250 -9.42 -38.36 5.82
N PRO A 251 -10.55 -38.16 6.54
CA PRO A 251 -11.24 -39.24 7.22
C PRO A 251 -11.76 -40.28 6.21
N VAL A 252 -11.56 -41.55 6.54
CA VAL A 252 -12.08 -42.69 5.78
C VAL A 252 -13.62 -42.62 5.80
N PRO A 253 -14.31 -42.70 4.65
CA PRO A 253 -15.77 -42.74 4.61
C PRO A 253 -16.31 -43.95 5.39
N PRO A 254 -17.43 -43.82 6.12
CA PRO A 254 -18.04 -44.94 6.82
C PRO A 254 -18.51 -46.01 5.83
N VAL A 255 -18.17 -47.26 6.14
CA VAL A 255 -18.64 -48.45 5.43
C VAL A 255 -20.16 -48.57 5.64
N PRO A 256 -20.99 -48.68 4.59
CA PRO A 256 -22.43 -48.89 4.76
C PRO A 256 -22.70 -50.28 5.35
N PRO A 257 -23.69 -50.42 6.25
CA PRO A 257 -24.04 -51.71 6.82
C PRO A 257 -24.56 -52.67 5.74
N THR A 258 -23.92 -53.83 5.66
CA THR A 258 -24.40 -55.01 4.94
C THR A 258 -25.48 -55.65 5.81
N ASP A 259 -26.73 -55.68 5.33
CA ASP A 259 -27.67 -56.79 5.51
C ASP A 259 -29.08 -56.43 5.00
N ALA A 260 -29.44 -56.97 3.82
CA ALA A 260 -30.78 -57.49 3.52
C ALA A 260 -30.71 -58.27 2.19
N ALA A 261 -30.83 -59.60 2.30
CA ALA A 261 -31.00 -60.54 1.21
C ALA A 261 -32.47 -60.49 0.67
N PRO A 262 -32.80 -61.13 -0.45
CA PRO A 262 -33.37 -60.48 -1.65
C PRO A 262 -34.89 -60.62 -1.77
N GLU A 263 -35.54 -59.56 -2.28
CA GLU A 263 -36.93 -59.60 -2.75
C GLU A 263 -36.97 -60.06 -4.23
N PRO A 264 -37.94 -60.89 -4.66
CA PRO A 264 -37.96 -61.47 -6.01
C PRO A 264 -38.35 -60.43 -7.07
N ALA A 265 -37.63 -60.44 -8.19
CA ALA A 265 -37.83 -59.51 -9.30
C ALA A 265 -39.22 -59.64 -9.97
N PRO A 266 -39.91 -58.53 -10.29
CA PRO A 266 -40.95 -58.53 -11.30
C PRO A 266 -40.31 -58.58 -12.70
N GLN A 267 -40.75 -59.55 -13.50
CA GLN A 267 -40.39 -59.72 -14.91
C GLN A 267 -40.76 -58.46 -15.70
N SER A 268 -39.77 -57.82 -16.32
CA SER A 268 -39.99 -56.77 -17.32
C SER A 268 -39.70 -57.34 -18.71
N ASP A 269 -40.77 -57.53 -19.48
CA ASP A 269 -40.74 -57.67 -20.93
C ASP A 269 -40.10 -56.43 -21.56
N ALA A 270 -38.88 -56.57 -22.09
CA ALA A 270 -38.29 -55.61 -23.00
C ALA A 270 -37.51 -56.35 -24.11
N PRO A 271 -37.72 -56.02 -25.38
CA PRO A 271 -37.08 -56.71 -26.50
C PRO A 271 -35.58 -56.42 -26.57
N SER A 272 -34.82 -57.51 -26.69
CA SER A 272 -33.38 -57.55 -26.92
C SER A 272 -33.00 -56.85 -28.22
N ILE A 273 -32.17 -55.81 -28.14
CA ILE A 273 -31.40 -55.32 -29.29
C ILE A 273 -29.94 -55.70 -29.07
N ASP A 274 -29.52 -56.66 -29.89
CA ASP A 274 -28.17 -57.22 -30.03
C ASP A 274 -27.31 -56.25 -30.84
N PHE A 275 -26.35 -55.59 -30.18
CA PHE A 275 -25.26 -54.90 -30.86
C PHE A 275 -24.00 -55.74 -30.68
N GLY A 276 -23.71 -56.51 -31.73
CA GLY A 276 -22.63 -57.47 -31.80
C GLY A 276 -21.24 -56.94 -31.42
N ALA A 277 -20.44 -57.88 -30.93
CA ALA A 277 -19.06 -57.74 -30.52
C ALA A 277 -18.11 -57.19 -31.61
N PRO A 278 -17.04 -56.47 -31.24
CA PRO A 278 -15.84 -56.41 -32.06
C PRO A 278 -14.88 -57.56 -31.67
N ALA A 279 -14.56 -58.37 -32.66
CA ALA A 279 -13.53 -59.40 -32.59
C ALA A 279 -12.13 -58.82 -32.92
N ALA A 280 -11.15 -59.20 -32.09
CA ALA A 280 -9.75 -59.57 -32.37
C ALA A 280 -8.86 -58.72 -33.31
N GLU A 281 -7.83 -58.09 -32.68
CA GLU A 281 -6.36 -58.27 -32.87
C GLU A 281 -5.71 -58.23 -34.29
N PRO A 282 -4.43 -57.77 -34.47
CA PRO A 282 -3.29 -58.25 -33.66
C PRO A 282 -2.10 -57.31 -33.37
N GLN A 283 -1.31 -57.85 -32.45
CA GLN A 283 0.00 -57.55 -31.87
C GLN A 283 1.18 -57.46 -32.85
N ALA A 284 2.13 -56.55 -32.58
CA ALA A 284 3.59 -56.57 -32.89
C ALA A 284 4.18 -55.21 -32.48
N ASP A 285 5.38 -55.01 -31.96
CA ASP A 285 6.48 -55.86 -31.49
C ASP A 285 7.39 -54.91 -30.69
N ALA A 286 7.89 -55.34 -29.55
CA ALA A 286 9.05 -54.75 -28.88
C ALA A 286 10.23 -55.69 -29.10
N PRO A 287 11.43 -55.18 -29.37
CA PRO A 287 12.55 -55.31 -28.42
C PRO A 287 13.51 -54.09 -28.52
N ASP A 288 14.53 -53.84 -27.71
CA ASP A 288 15.09 -54.36 -26.47
C ASP A 288 16.03 -53.24 -25.97
N ALA A 289 16.13 -53.05 -24.65
CA ALA A 289 17.33 -52.46 -24.06
C ALA A 289 18.40 -53.57 -23.98
N PRO A 290 19.71 -53.25 -23.93
CA PRO A 290 20.30 -53.23 -22.59
C PRO A 290 21.51 -52.30 -22.38
N ALA A 291 21.68 -51.97 -21.09
CA ALA A 291 22.93 -51.90 -20.31
C ALA A 291 23.99 -50.82 -20.60
N ALA A 292 24.13 -49.92 -19.63
CA ALA A 292 25.41 -49.36 -19.17
C ALA A 292 26.31 -50.47 -18.57
N PRO A 293 27.64 -50.28 -18.38
CA PRO A 293 28.11 -49.54 -17.19
C PRO A 293 29.49 -48.83 -17.31
N GLU A 294 29.81 -48.09 -16.24
CA GLU A 294 31.15 -47.86 -15.62
C GLU A 294 32.27 -47.19 -16.43
N GLY A 295 32.67 -45.98 -16.03
CA GLY A 295 33.92 -45.73 -15.26
C GLY A 295 34.82 -44.84 -16.12
N ASP A 296 35.74 -44.01 -15.67
CA ASP A 296 36.34 -43.75 -14.38
C ASP A 296 37.11 -42.40 -14.54
N ASP A 297 37.60 -41.87 -13.43
CA ASP A 297 38.80 -41.04 -13.32
C ASP A 297 38.82 -39.54 -13.74
N ASN A 298 38.57 -38.71 -12.73
CA ASN A 298 39.64 -38.02 -11.95
C ASN A 298 40.73 -37.24 -12.74
N ARG A 299 40.68 -35.89 -12.65
CA ARG A 299 41.92 -35.08 -12.64
C ARG A 299 41.78 -33.76 -11.84
N PRO A 300 42.72 -33.45 -10.92
CA PRO A 300 42.71 -32.27 -10.04
C PRO A 300 43.43 -31.04 -10.65
N PRO A 301 43.41 -29.87 -9.98
CA PRO A 301 43.74 -28.58 -10.57
C PRO A 301 45.24 -28.24 -10.52
N ALA A 302 45.66 -27.37 -11.44
CA ALA A 302 46.90 -26.60 -11.39
C ALA A 302 46.59 -25.14 -11.75
#